data_AF-A0A9X6ABC3-F1
#
_entry.id   AF-A0A9X6ABC3-F1
#
_cell.length_a   1.000
_cell.length_b   1.000
_cell.length_c   1.000
_cell.angle_alpha   90.00
_cell.angle_beta   90.00
_cell.angle_gamma   90.00
#
_symmetry.space_group_name_H-M   'P 1'
#
loop_
_entity.id
_entity.type
_entity.pdbx_description
1 polymer ?
#
loop_
_entity_poly.entity_id
_entity_poly.type
_entity_poly.pdbx_seq_one_letter_code
_entity_poly.pdbx_strand_id
1 'polypeptide(L)'
;AARGWMDSAPTAHLDYVNEVNERRAVAGGAKALARLAKAWKYYNKVPVSSFYLEMRAAQHMAGEPSFVPVWDICRLLEKLDSHQLADMNDPVGKAGRFAACSSEATRREALSKLSTAATRARKALDAYQKEDHVTAFTYLDLLFASRFPSRWQS
;
A
#
# COMPACT_ATOMS: atom_id res chain seq x y z
N ALA A 1 -36.19 5.70 6.30
CA ALA A 1 -34.87 5.04 6.35
C ALA A 1 -33.80 6.11 6.20
N ALA A 2 -33.08 6.43 7.29
CA ALA A 2 -32.11 7.51 7.30
C ALA A 2 -30.92 7.14 6.39
N ARG A 3 -30.74 7.90 5.31
CA ARG A 3 -29.43 8.12 4.69
C ARG A 3 -28.60 8.90 5.69
N GLY A 4 -28.19 8.24 6.78
CA GLY A 4 -27.33 8.81 7.80
C GLY A 4 -26.03 9.16 7.11
N TRP A 5 -25.74 10.45 7.04
CA TRP A 5 -24.43 10.94 6.67
C TRP A 5 -23.44 10.10 7.45
N MET A 6 -22.62 9.36 6.71
CA MET A 6 -21.56 8.59 7.32
C MET A 6 -20.75 9.63 8.07
N ASP A 7 -20.79 9.59 9.39
CA ASP A 7 -19.90 10.33 10.29
C ASP A 7 -18.49 9.73 10.12
N SER A 8 -18.05 9.55 8.86
CA SER A 8 -16.66 9.52 8.54
C SER A 8 -16.19 10.88 9.02
N ALA A 9 -15.27 10.90 9.96
CA ALA A 9 -14.47 12.07 10.21
C ALA A 9 -13.27 11.97 9.25
N PRO A 10 -13.33 12.47 7.99
CA PRO A 10 -12.16 12.59 7.12
C PRO A 10 -10.97 13.19 7.87
N THR A 11 -11.25 14.13 8.76
CA THR A 11 -10.27 14.77 9.64
C THR A 11 -9.56 13.75 10.53
N ALA A 12 -10.27 12.89 11.26
CA ALA A 12 -9.65 11.95 12.19
C ALA A 12 -8.73 10.92 11.48
N HIS A 13 -9.12 10.43 10.30
CA HIS A 13 -8.30 9.49 9.54
C HIS A 13 -7.09 10.20 8.90
N LEU A 14 -7.28 11.43 8.42
CA LEU A 14 -6.19 12.26 7.92
C LEU A 14 -5.20 12.59 9.03
N ASP A 15 -5.69 12.91 10.22
CA ASP A 15 -4.89 13.18 11.41
C ASP A 15 -4.08 11.95 11.80
N TYR A 16 -4.69 10.76 11.82
CA TYR A 16 -3.96 9.51 12.04
C TYR A 16 -2.84 9.28 11.03
N VAL A 17 -3.11 9.48 9.73
CA VAL A 17 -2.08 9.35 8.69
C VAL A 17 -0.98 10.38 8.89
N ASN A 18 -1.32 11.63 9.24
CA ASN A 18 -0.36 12.70 9.50
C ASN A 18 0.51 12.41 10.72
N GLU A 19 -0.09 12.01 11.84
CA GLU A 19 0.60 11.64 13.07
C GLU A 19 1.64 10.54 12.82
N VAL A 20 1.23 9.47 12.13
CA VAL A 20 2.17 8.39 11.77
C VAL A 20 3.26 8.91 10.84
N ASN A 21 2.91 9.75 9.87
CA ASN A 21 3.83 10.31 8.89
C ASN A 21 4.88 11.25 9.51
N GLU A 22 4.54 11.95 10.59
CA GLU A 22 5.39 12.93 11.29
C GLU A 22 6.33 12.29 12.31
N ARG A 23 6.12 11.00 12.65
CA ARG A 23 7.05 10.26 13.51
C ARG A 23 8.46 10.27 12.92
N ARG A 24 9.41 10.78 13.71
CA ARG A 24 10.83 10.89 13.34
C ARG A 24 11.44 9.60 12.80
N ALA A 25 11.04 8.45 13.34
CA ALA A 25 11.48 7.13 12.91
C ALA A 25 11.23 6.88 11.41
N VAL A 26 10.07 7.28 10.90
CA VAL A 26 9.63 6.96 9.53
C VAL A 26 9.67 8.15 8.57
N ALA A 27 9.89 9.37 9.07
CA ALA A 27 10.24 10.58 8.31
C ALA A 27 9.46 10.78 7.00
N GLY A 28 8.13 10.76 7.04
CA GLY A 28 7.30 10.90 5.84
C GLY A 28 6.93 9.58 5.13
N GLY A 29 7.36 8.44 5.68
CA GLY A 29 7.21 7.11 5.11
C GLY A 29 5.76 6.68 4.90
N ALA A 30 4.83 7.07 5.77
CA ALA A 30 3.42 6.69 5.61
C ALA A 30 2.81 7.25 4.31
N LYS A 31 3.00 8.55 4.03
CA LYS A 31 2.54 9.15 2.77
C LYS A 31 3.33 8.66 1.57
N ALA A 32 4.64 8.40 1.72
CA ALA A 32 5.46 7.86 0.64
C ALA A 32 5.01 6.45 0.24
N LEU A 33 4.81 5.55 1.20
CA LEU A 33 4.31 4.19 0.98
C LEU A 33 2.90 4.20 0.39
N ALA A 34 2.01 5.06 0.89
CA ALA A 34 0.67 5.22 0.31
C ALA A 34 0.71 5.65 -1.17
N ARG A 35 1.63 6.56 -1.54
CA ARG A 35 1.83 6.96 -2.94
C ARG A 35 2.32 5.79 -3.80
N LEU A 36 3.26 4.98 -3.31
CA LEU A 36 3.71 3.77 -4.02
C LEU A 36 2.55 2.79 -4.23
N ALA A 37 1.77 2.49 -3.20
CA ALA A 37 0.62 1.60 -3.29
C ALA A 37 -0.44 2.14 -4.28
N LYS A 38 -0.70 3.45 -4.26
CA LYS A 38 -1.64 4.11 -5.21
C LYS A 38 -1.11 4.11 -6.64
N ALA A 39 0.19 4.28 -6.84
CA ALA A 39 0.81 4.19 -8.16
C ALA A 39 0.69 2.78 -8.73
N TRP A 40 1.01 1.74 -7.93
CA TRP A 40 0.79 0.34 -8.30
C TRP A 40 -0.68 0.08 -8.71
N LYS A 41 -1.62 0.51 -7.85
CA LYS A 41 -3.06 0.40 -8.11
C LYS A 41 -3.43 1.05 -9.44
N TYR A 42 -2.98 2.29 -9.67
CA TYR A 42 -3.33 3.07 -10.85
C TYR A 42 -2.79 2.43 -12.13
N TYR A 43 -1.49 2.12 -12.17
CA TYR A 43 -0.85 1.55 -13.35
C TYR A 43 -1.35 0.15 -13.71
N ASN A 44 -1.70 -0.67 -12.70
CA ASN A 44 -2.22 -2.02 -12.91
C ASN A 44 -3.76 -2.08 -12.93
N LYS A 45 -4.45 -0.93 -12.87
CA LYS A 45 -5.92 -0.84 -12.85
C LYS A 45 -6.54 -1.76 -11.79
N VAL A 46 -6.03 -1.73 -10.56
CA VAL A 46 -6.49 -2.59 -9.47
C VAL A 46 -7.74 -1.97 -8.82
N PRO A 47 -8.87 -2.69 -8.72
CA PRO A 47 -10.10 -2.14 -8.17
C PRO A 47 -10.13 -2.17 -6.63
N VAL A 48 -9.12 -1.55 -5.99
CA VAL A 48 -9.01 -1.40 -4.53
C VAL A 48 -9.18 0.08 -4.13
N SER A 49 -9.77 0.35 -2.97
CA SER A 49 -9.99 1.70 -2.45
C SER A 49 -8.65 2.40 -2.18
N SER A 50 -8.51 3.65 -2.64
CA SER A 50 -7.31 4.46 -2.35
C SER A 50 -7.21 4.78 -0.86
N PHE A 51 -8.36 5.06 -0.23
CA PHE A 51 -8.45 5.32 1.20
C PHE A 51 -8.01 4.10 2.02
N TYR A 52 -8.46 2.89 1.63
CA TYR A 52 -8.01 1.65 2.26
C TYR A 52 -6.49 1.49 2.20
N LEU A 53 -5.87 1.77 1.05
CA LEU A 53 -4.41 1.71 0.89
C LEU A 53 -3.68 2.75 1.76
N GLU A 54 -4.22 3.97 1.86
CA GLU A 54 -3.66 5.03 2.72
C GLU A 54 -3.68 4.60 4.20
N MET A 55 -4.81 4.08 4.68
CA MET A 55 -4.95 3.60 6.06
C MET A 55 -4.05 2.39 6.35
N ARG A 56 -3.92 1.44 5.41
CA ARG A 56 -3.03 0.28 5.55
C ARG A 56 -1.56 0.65 5.50
N ALA A 57 -1.18 1.64 4.69
CA ALA A 57 0.18 2.17 4.67
C ALA A 57 0.53 2.86 6.00
N ALA A 58 -0.37 3.69 6.55
CA ALA A 58 -0.18 4.29 7.87
C ALA A 58 -0.12 3.22 8.98
N GLN A 59 -1.03 2.24 8.99
CA GLN A 59 -0.98 1.12 9.94
C GLN A 59 0.33 0.33 9.85
N HIS A 60 0.84 0.09 8.65
CA HIS A 60 2.12 -0.56 8.45
C HIS A 60 3.25 0.27 9.08
N MET A 61 3.38 1.54 8.69
CA MET A 61 4.44 2.42 9.18
C MET A 61 4.33 2.74 10.67
N ALA A 62 3.15 2.59 11.27
CA ALA A 62 2.98 2.77 12.71
C ALA A 62 3.78 1.73 13.53
N GLY A 63 4.09 0.56 12.96
CA GLY A 63 4.91 -0.46 13.62
C GLY A 63 6.39 -0.46 13.25
N GLU A 64 6.80 0.31 12.24
CA GLU A 64 8.14 0.20 11.67
C GLU A 64 9.11 1.27 12.24
N PRO A 65 10.40 0.93 12.41
CA PRO A 65 11.42 1.83 12.97
C PRO A 65 12.02 2.80 11.94
N SER A 66 11.83 2.54 10.65
CA SER A 66 12.35 3.32 9.53
C SER A 66 11.55 3.04 8.26
N PHE A 67 11.62 3.93 7.27
CA PHE A 67 11.06 3.71 5.95
C PHE A 67 12.14 3.34 4.93
N VAL A 68 11.99 2.18 4.29
CA VAL A 68 12.80 1.69 3.17
C VAL A 68 11.85 1.32 2.03
N PRO A 69 11.79 2.09 0.92
CA PRO A 69 10.74 1.98 -0.09
C PRO A 69 10.49 0.58 -0.64
N VAL A 70 11.54 -0.12 -1.08
CA VAL A 70 11.44 -1.48 -1.65
C VAL A 70 10.99 -2.52 -0.62
N TRP A 71 11.40 -2.32 0.62
CA TRP A 71 11.12 -3.23 1.72
C TRP A 71 9.67 -3.10 2.18
N ASP A 72 9.22 -1.86 2.41
CA ASP A 72 7.90 -1.58 2.95
C ASP A 72 6.80 -1.79 1.91
N ILE A 73 7.04 -1.51 0.62
CA ILE A 73 6.07 -1.85 -0.43
C ILE A 73 5.90 -3.36 -0.55
N CYS A 74 6.98 -4.14 -0.44
CA CYS A 74 6.91 -5.59 -0.43
C CYS A 74 6.08 -6.09 0.76
N ARG A 75 6.45 -5.70 1.98
CA ARG A 75 5.74 -6.14 3.18
C ARG A 75 4.29 -5.68 3.22
N LEU A 76 3.97 -4.48 2.72
CA LEU A 76 2.59 -4.02 2.61
C LEU A 76 1.80 -4.92 1.67
N LEU A 77 2.28 -5.15 0.45
CA LEU A 77 1.58 -5.99 -0.53
C LEU A 77 1.42 -7.43 -0.05
N GLU A 78 2.44 -8.02 0.59
CA GLU A 78 2.36 -9.35 1.19
C GLU A 78 1.36 -9.42 2.35
N LYS A 79 1.33 -8.42 3.24
CA LYS A 79 0.31 -8.35 4.30
C LYS A 79 -1.09 -8.24 3.69
N LEU A 80 -1.25 -7.43 2.64
CA LEU A 80 -2.50 -7.27 1.91
C LEU A 80 -2.98 -8.56 1.23
N ASP A 81 -2.04 -9.36 0.73
CA ASP A 81 -2.32 -10.67 0.13
C ASP A 81 -2.62 -11.71 1.22
N SER A 82 -1.83 -11.78 2.28
CA SER A 82 -1.98 -12.79 3.33
C SER A 82 -3.32 -12.72 4.05
N HIS A 83 -3.84 -11.52 4.29
CA HIS A 83 -5.17 -11.34 4.87
C HIS A 83 -6.28 -11.13 3.81
N GLN A 84 -6.00 -11.41 2.54
CA GLN A 84 -6.98 -11.49 1.45
C GLN A 84 -7.83 -10.22 1.27
N LEU A 85 -7.20 -9.05 1.42
CA LEU A 85 -7.86 -7.73 1.40
C LEU A 85 -9.01 -7.61 2.42
N ALA A 86 -8.89 -8.24 3.58
CA ALA A 86 -9.87 -8.16 4.65
C ALA A 86 -10.14 -6.70 5.07
N ASP A 87 -11.41 -6.40 5.36
CA ASP A 87 -11.81 -5.08 5.83
C ASP A 87 -10.97 -4.62 7.03
N MET A 88 -10.66 -3.32 7.03
CA MET A 88 -9.89 -2.69 8.09
C MET A 88 -10.83 -2.24 9.20
N ASN A 89 -10.59 -2.67 10.44
CA ASN A 89 -11.15 -1.98 11.60
C ASN A 89 -10.58 -0.57 11.64
N ASP A 90 -11.40 0.43 11.95
CA ASP A 90 -10.91 1.80 12.09
C ASP A 90 -9.84 1.88 13.19
N PRO A 91 -8.58 2.25 12.85
CA PRO A 91 -7.52 2.38 13.84
C PRO A 91 -7.77 3.53 14.81
N VAL A 92 -8.67 4.48 14.50
CA VAL A 92 -9.04 5.61 15.36
C VAL A 92 -10.33 5.34 16.16
N GLY A 93 -11.04 4.24 15.84
CA GLY A 93 -12.28 3.83 16.52
C GLY A 93 -13.46 4.81 16.38
N LYS A 94 -13.43 5.69 15.37
CA LYS A 94 -14.48 6.68 15.05
C LYS A 94 -15.47 6.18 14.00
N ALA A 95 -15.05 5.25 13.16
CA ALA A 95 -15.86 4.56 12.17
C ALA A 95 -15.87 3.05 12.43
N GLY A 96 -16.75 2.32 11.73
CA GLY A 96 -16.83 0.87 11.80
C GLY A 96 -15.65 0.20 11.08
N ARG A 97 -15.91 -0.31 9.87
CA ARG A 97 -14.92 -1.01 9.04
C ARG A 97 -14.81 -0.37 7.66
N PHE A 98 -13.61 -0.38 7.09
CA PHE A 98 -13.36 0.07 5.72
C PHE A 98 -13.21 -1.12 4.79
N ALA A 99 -14.09 -1.19 3.80
CA ALA A 99 -14.01 -2.18 2.74
C ALA A 99 -12.84 -1.86 1.79
N ALA A 100 -12.08 -2.90 1.42
CA ALA A 100 -11.01 -2.77 0.43
C ALA A 100 -11.55 -2.58 -0.99
N CYS A 101 -12.66 -3.24 -1.32
CA CYS A 101 -13.26 -3.29 -2.66
C CYS A 101 -14.78 -3.04 -2.58
N SER A 102 -15.39 -2.63 -3.69
CA SER A 102 -16.83 -2.29 -3.73
C SER A 102 -17.75 -3.51 -3.85
N SER A 103 -17.21 -4.67 -4.19
CA SER A 103 -17.95 -5.93 -4.35
C SER A 103 -17.02 -7.15 -4.28
N GLU A 104 -17.58 -8.34 -4.09
CA GLU A 104 -16.79 -9.58 -4.16
C GLU A 104 -16.18 -9.85 -5.54
N ALA A 105 -16.82 -9.39 -6.62
CA ALA A 105 -16.26 -9.50 -7.96
C ALA A 105 -14.99 -8.65 -8.10
N THR A 106 -15.04 -7.39 -7.67
CA THR A 106 -13.87 -6.50 -7.67
C THR A 106 -12.80 -6.97 -6.69
N ARG A 107 -13.18 -7.54 -5.54
CA ARG A 107 -12.23 -8.15 -4.58
C ARG A 107 -11.44 -9.30 -5.20
N ARG A 108 -12.11 -10.23 -5.89
CA ARG A 108 -11.44 -11.34 -6.59
C ARG A 108 -10.47 -10.85 -7.67
N GLU A 109 -10.88 -9.87 -8.45
CA GLU A 109 -10.00 -9.25 -9.44
C GLU A 109 -8.79 -8.56 -8.78
N ALA A 110 -9.02 -7.81 -7.70
CA ALA A 110 -7.96 -7.15 -6.96
C ALA A 110 -6.96 -8.14 -6.36
N LEU A 111 -7.44 -9.26 -5.80
CA LEU A 111 -6.59 -10.32 -5.24
C LEU A 111 -5.69 -10.99 -6.27
N SER A 112 -6.21 -11.30 -7.46
CA SER A 112 -5.40 -11.86 -8.55
C SER A 112 -4.21 -10.95 -8.91
N LYS A 113 -4.48 -9.64 -9.03
CA LYS A 113 -3.43 -8.64 -9.31
C LYS A 113 -2.49 -8.44 -8.11
N LEU A 114 -3.02 -8.49 -6.90
CA LEU A 114 -2.27 -8.34 -5.66
C LEU A 114 -1.28 -9.48 -5.42
N SER A 115 -1.69 -10.72 -5.63
CA SER A 115 -0.81 -11.89 -5.49
C SER A 115 0.39 -11.81 -6.45
N THR A 116 0.13 -11.37 -7.70
CA THR A 116 1.20 -11.10 -8.67
C THR A 116 2.12 -9.97 -8.20
N ALA A 117 1.56 -8.90 -7.64
CA ALA A 117 2.31 -7.75 -7.14
C ALA A 117 3.19 -8.10 -5.94
N ALA A 118 2.65 -8.84 -4.96
CA ALA A 118 3.39 -9.34 -3.80
C ALA A 118 4.58 -10.21 -4.24
N THR A 119 4.36 -11.12 -5.19
CA THR A 119 5.42 -11.95 -5.76
C THR A 119 6.51 -11.12 -6.43
N ARG A 120 6.14 -10.11 -7.24
CA ARG A 120 7.11 -9.22 -7.91
C ARG A 120 7.88 -8.38 -6.89
N ALA A 121 7.21 -7.81 -5.90
CA ALA A 121 7.83 -7.01 -4.85
C ALA A 121 8.79 -7.85 -4.00
N ARG A 122 8.44 -9.10 -3.67
CA ARG A 122 9.34 -10.06 -3.01
C ARG A 122 10.60 -10.30 -3.82
N LYS A 123 10.47 -10.61 -5.10
CA LYS A 123 11.64 -10.82 -5.98
C LYS A 123 12.51 -9.57 -6.10
N ALA A 124 11.91 -8.38 -6.16
CA ALA A 124 12.65 -7.12 -6.15
C ALA A 124 13.43 -6.92 -4.83
N LEU A 125 12.79 -7.22 -3.70
CA LEU A 125 13.42 -7.11 -2.38
C LEU A 125 14.56 -8.11 -2.21
N ASP A 126 14.35 -9.37 -2.58
CA ASP A 126 15.37 -10.42 -2.47
C ASP A 126 16.60 -10.09 -3.34
N ALA A 127 16.39 -9.51 -4.54
CA ALA A 127 17.47 -9.03 -5.40
C ALA A 127 18.18 -7.81 -4.80
N TYR A 128 17.43 -6.85 -4.26
CA TYR A 128 17.96 -5.67 -3.59
C TYR A 128 18.86 -6.05 -2.40
N GLN A 129 18.44 -7.04 -1.59
CA GLN A 129 19.22 -7.55 -0.46
C GLN A 129 20.52 -8.27 -0.87
N LYS A 130 20.59 -8.78 -2.11
CA LYS A 130 21.77 -9.41 -2.70
C LYS A 130 22.63 -8.42 -3.49
N GLU A 131 22.31 -7.13 -3.43
CA GLU A 131 22.97 -6.06 -4.21
C GLU A 131 22.84 -6.25 -5.74
N ASP A 132 21.93 -7.12 -6.20
CA ASP A 132 21.60 -7.29 -7.61
C ASP A 132 20.59 -6.22 -8.04
N HIS A 133 21.12 -5.01 -8.22
CA HIS A 133 20.32 -3.84 -8.58
C HIS A 133 19.65 -3.99 -9.95
N VAL A 134 20.24 -4.70 -10.90
CA VAL A 134 19.63 -4.91 -12.21
C VAL A 134 18.33 -5.70 -12.06
N THR A 135 18.39 -6.86 -11.41
CA THR A 135 17.21 -7.69 -11.18
C THR A 135 16.18 -6.99 -10.30
N ALA A 136 16.62 -6.24 -9.28
CA ALA A 136 15.71 -5.46 -8.43
C ALA A 136 14.91 -4.43 -9.25
N PHE A 137 15.58 -3.66 -10.11
CA PHE A 137 14.93 -2.70 -11.00
C PHE A 137 14.00 -3.36 -12.01
N THR A 138 14.39 -4.52 -12.57
CA THR A 138 13.50 -5.29 -13.47
C THR A 138 12.19 -5.66 -12.79
N TYR A 139 12.22 -6.18 -11.56
CA TYR A 139 11.00 -6.54 -10.85
C TYR A 139 10.18 -5.35 -10.36
N LEU A 140 10.84 -4.24 -9.99
CA LEU A 140 10.14 -2.98 -9.70
C LEU A 140 9.44 -2.42 -10.94
N ASP A 141 10.08 -2.49 -12.11
CA ASP A 141 9.47 -2.07 -13.37
C ASP A 141 8.22 -2.90 -13.69
N LEU A 142 8.29 -4.23 -13.52
CA LEU A 142 7.14 -5.11 -13.65
C LEU A 142 6.04 -4.83 -12.60
N LEU A 143 6.41 -4.46 -11.37
CA LEU A 143 5.46 -4.10 -10.32
C LEU A 143 4.66 -2.84 -10.73
N PHE A 144 5.33 -1.84 -11.30
CA PHE A 144 4.73 -0.58 -11.72
C PHE A 144 4.35 -0.53 -13.21
N ALA A 145 4.13 -1.70 -13.84
CA ALA A 145 3.67 -1.83 -15.22
C ALA A 145 4.49 -0.99 -16.24
N SER A 146 5.81 -1.09 -16.15
CA SER A 146 6.78 -0.37 -16.99
C SER A 146 6.71 1.15 -16.90
N ARG A 147 6.26 1.66 -15.75
CA ARG A 147 6.27 3.08 -15.39
C ARG A 147 7.25 3.38 -14.27
N PHE A 148 8.11 2.44 -13.89
CA PHE A 148 9.16 2.71 -12.92
C PHE A 148 10.28 3.50 -13.58
N PRO A 149 10.92 4.47 -12.88
CA PRO A 149 12.01 5.23 -13.47
C PRO A 149 13.12 4.31 -13.98
N SER A 150 13.55 4.53 -15.22
CA SER A 150 14.74 3.90 -15.75
C SER A 150 15.96 4.43 -15.00
N ARG A 151 16.98 3.57 -14.82
CA ARG A 151 18.27 4.04 -14.35
C ARG A 151 18.84 5.01 -15.41
N TRP A 152 19.26 6.19 -14.98
CA TRP A 152 20.12 7.03 -15.82
C TRP A 152 21.42 6.23 -16.02
N GLN A 153 21.75 5.91 -17.27
CA GLN A 153 23.08 5.43 -17.62
C GLN A 153 23.95 6.68 -17.79
N SER A 154 24.81 6.93 -16.81
CA SER A 154 25.98 7.80 -16.98
C SER A 154 27.16 6.96 -17.45
#